data_AF-A0A816CVD8-F1
#
_entry.id   AF-A0A816CVD8-F1
#
_cell.length_a   1.000
_cell.length_b   1.000
_cell.length_c   1.000
_cell.angle_alpha   90.00
_cell.angle_beta   90.00
_cell.angle_gamma   90.00
#
_symmetry.space_group_name_H-M   'P 1'
#
loop_
_entity.id
_entity.type
_entity.pdbx_description
1 polymer ?
#
loop_
_entity_poly.entity_id
_entity_poly.type
_entity_poly.pdbx_seq_one_letter_code
_entity_poly.pdbx_strand_id
1 'polypeptide(L)'
;MNNLTMLCSINVCQNNGKCFLITNNTTTIPYCLCNKCFTGSQCEIEQYSKNLWIYGISKENKKDYSPYNERIIFGIFAIISFVSNLLSLQTFLFCKKIRITNLGIYLILYSLTGMIISMIHIIFAFLNLLYNFEEVSESNRLIQCAFLYLLQNSLIFCLQWLWLYIAVERGFIEYSYVSLYDSRRRSLISSILLFTLLPLSNILPILFGRKDYSYTSYNFCLLNFTSTGYTFYLIIYYIS
;
A
#
# COMPACT_ATOMS: atom_id res chain seq x y z
N MET A 1 21.22 13.94 -32.78
CA MET A 1 21.69 12.57 -32.47
C MET A 1 22.97 12.73 -31.68
N ASN A 2 22.95 12.42 -30.39
CA ASN A 2 24.13 12.59 -29.53
C ASN A 2 24.86 11.24 -29.46
N ASN A 3 26.10 11.20 -29.92
CA ASN A 3 26.91 9.98 -29.90
C ASN A 3 27.57 9.82 -28.52
N LEU A 4 27.14 8.81 -27.75
CA LEU A 4 27.80 8.35 -26.53
C LEU A 4 29.12 7.67 -26.91
N THR A 5 30.26 8.29 -26.62
CA THR A 5 31.53 7.91 -27.27
C THR A 5 32.68 7.48 -26.36
N MET A 6 32.65 7.74 -25.04
CA MET A 6 33.73 7.29 -24.15
C MET A 6 33.29 7.09 -22.70
N LEU A 7 33.96 6.17 -22.01
CA LEU A 7 33.94 6.04 -20.55
C LEU A 7 34.76 7.17 -19.92
N CYS A 8 34.22 7.83 -18.89
CA CYS A 8 34.92 8.88 -18.17
C CYS A 8 36.19 8.35 -17.48
N SER A 9 37.28 9.13 -17.48
CA SER A 9 38.53 8.77 -16.79
C SER A 9 38.41 8.82 -15.26
N ILE A 10 37.47 9.62 -14.75
CA ILE A 10 37.11 9.70 -13.33
C ILE A 10 35.63 9.36 -13.21
N ASN A 11 35.30 8.38 -12.36
CA ASN A 11 33.91 7.99 -12.17
C ASN A 11 33.22 8.98 -11.21
N VAL A 12 32.48 9.94 -11.77
CA VAL A 12 31.67 10.91 -11.01
C VAL A 12 30.32 10.29 -10.58
N CYS A 13 29.98 9.12 -11.12
CA CYS A 13 28.71 8.45 -10.84
C CYS A 13 28.79 7.62 -9.56
N GLN A 14 27.80 7.81 -8.68
CA GLN A 14 27.62 7.05 -7.45
C GLN A 14 26.81 5.76 -7.72
N ASN A 15 26.71 4.89 -6.70
CA ASN A 15 25.84 3.69 -6.72
C ASN A 15 25.99 2.78 -7.96
N ASN A 16 27.23 2.52 -8.37
CA ASN A 16 27.58 1.72 -9.55
C ASN A 16 26.99 2.24 -10.88
N GLY A 17 26.75 3.54 -10.99
CA GLY A 17 26.45 4.19 -12.28
C GLY A 17 27.62 4.10 -13.26
N LYS A 18 27.31 4.00 -14.55
CA LYS A 18 28.32 4.03 -15.63
C LYS A 18 28.44 5.44 -16.18
N CYS A 19 29.64 6.02 -16.11
CA CYS A 19 29.89 7.36 -16.63
C CYS A 19 30.19 7.34 -18.13
N PHE A 20 29.48 8.16 -18.89
CA PHE A 20 29.69 8.38 -20.31
C PHE A 20 29.91 9.86 -20.58
N LEU A 21 30.71 10.18 -21.59
CA LEU A 21 30.86 11.55 -22.08
C LEU A 21 29.88 11.78 -23.24
N ILE A 22 29.10 12.85 -23.14
CA ILE A 22 28.28 13.37 -24.23
C ILE A 22 28.99 14.58 -24.82
N THR A 23 29.46 14.44 -26.06
CA THR A 23 29.98 15.55 -26.88
C THR A 23 28.83 16.21 -27.64
N ASN A 24 28.53 17.47 -27.31
CA ASN A 24 27.69 18.34 -28.12
C ASN A 24 28.57 19.43 -28.72
N ASN A 25 28.91 19.35 -30.02
CA ASN A 25 29.63 20.27 -30.94
C ASN A 25 30.76 21.20 -30.42
N THR A 26 30.76 21.65 -29.17
CA THR A 26 31.79 22.45 -28.49
C THR A 26 32.01 22.08 -27.02
N THR A 27 31.15 21.26 -26.38
CA THR A 27 31.29 20.88 -24.96
C THR A 27 31.14 19.36 -24.72
N THR A 28 32.05 18.82 -23.91
CA THR A 28 31.99 17.46 -23.35
C THR A 28 31.42 17.53 -21.94
N ILE A 29 30.23 16.97 -21.74
CA ILE A 29 29.58 16.92 -20.42
C ILE A 29 29.53 15.46 -19.94
N PRO A 30 29.95 15.17 -18.69
CA PRO A 30 29.80 13.83 -18.12
C PRO A 30 28.32 13.54 -17.84
N TYR A 31 27.88 12.36 -18.26
CA TYR A 31 26.52 11.84 -18.09
C TYR A 31 26.58 10.48 -17.41
N CYS A 32 25.81 10.32 -16.34
CA CYS A 32 25.75 9.07 -15.60
C CYS A 32 24.56 8.22 -16.05
N LEU A 33 24.86 7.01 -16.52
CA LEU A 33 23.87 5.97 -16.74
C LEU A 33 23.66 5.19 -15.44
N CYS A 34 22.55 5.46 -14.77
CA CYS A 34 22.23 4.82 -13.50
C CYS A 34 21.75 3.38 -13.66
N ASN A 35 22.05 2.57 -12.65
CA ASN A 35 21.48 1.23 -12.54
C ASN A 35 19.97 1.33 -12.26
N LYS A 36 19.20 0.25 -12.50
CA LYS A 36 17.71 0.21 -12.52
C LYS A 36 17.00 0.71 -11.25
N CYS A 37 17.73 1.04 -10.19
CA CYS A 37 17.23 1.46 -8.89
C CYS A 37 17.66 2.86 -8.46
N PHE A 38 18.41 3.59 -9.30
CA PHE A 38 18.98 4.88 -8.94
C PHE A 38 18.67 5.93 -10.01
N THR A 39 18.49 7.17 -9.57
CA THR A 39 18.21 8.35 -10.39
C THR A 39 19.03 9.54 -9.89
N GLY A 40 18.93 10.69 -10.56
CA GLY A 40 19.76 11.86 -10.28
C GLY A 40 20.83 12.05 -11.36
N SER A 41 21.51 13.20 -11.31
CA SER A 41 22.53 13.54 -12.31
C SER A 41 23.82 12.73 -12.13
N GLN A 42 24.03 12.17 -10.94
CA GLN A 42 25.15 11.33 -10.53
C GLN A 42 24.70 9.97 -9.97
N CYS A 43 23.43 9.58 -10.13
CA CYS A 43 22.85 8.35 -9.57
C CYS A 43 22.79 8.32 -8.03
N GLU A 44 22.72 9.49 -7.41
CA GLU A 44 22.71 9.72 -5.97
C GLU A 44 21.35 9.42 -5.31
N ILE A 45 20.27 9.38 -6.08
CA ILE A 45 18.90 9.20 -5.58
C ILE A 45 18.49 7.73 -5.72
N GLU A 46 18.39 6.99 -4.62
CA GLU A 46 17.80 5.64 -4.61
C GLU A 46 16.29 5.74 -4.84
N GLN A 47 15.79 5.15 -5.93
CA GLN A 47 14.37 5.16 -6.30
C GLN A 47 13.53 4.23 -5.43
N TYR A 48 14.17 3.22 -4.82
CA TYR A 48 13.54 2.29 -3.90
C TYR A 48 13.94 2.65 -2.48
N SER A 49 13.41 3.75 -1.95
CA SER A 49 13.41 3.91 -0.50
C SER A 49 12.70 2.69 0.08
N LYS A 50 13.45 1.89 0.85
CA LYS A 50 13.05 0.60 1.41
C LYS A 50 11.90 0.67 2.43
N ASN A 51 11.19 1.78 2.54
CA ASN A 51 10.23 2.00 3.59
C ASN A 51 8.91 2.55 3.07
N LEU A 52 7.85 1.83 3.45
CA LEU A 52 6.42 2.03 3.23
C LEU A 52 5.81 1.37 1.99
N TRP A 53 5.25 0.18 2.21
CA TRP A 53 3.91 -0.23 1.76
C TRP A 53 3.43 0.24 0.37
N ILE A 54 4.30 0.17 -0.64
CA ILE A 54 3.85 0.27 -2.02
C ILE A 54 3.20 -1.06 -2.35
N TYR A 55 1.88 -1.10 -2.19
CA TYR A 55 1.02 -2.00 -2.95
C TYR A 55 1.41 -1.91 -4.43
N GLY A 56 2.22 -2.86 -4.89
CA GLY A 56 2.20 -3.39 -6.26
C GLY A 56 2.57 -2.47 -7.43
N ILE A 57 2.96 -1.20 -7.26
CA ILE A 57 3.39 -0.38 -8.41
C ILE A 57 4.87 -0.67 -8.72
N SER A 58 5.09 -1.83 -9.34
CA SER A 58 6.31 -2.07 -10.11
C SER A 58 6.39 -1.05 -11.23
N LYS A 59 7.38 -0.16 -11.18
CA LYS A 59 7.77 0.75 -12.28
C LYS A 59 8.53 0.01 -13.39
N GLU A 60 8.19 -1.24 -13.67
CA GLU A 60 8.66 -1.87 -14.89
C GLU A 60 7.84 -1.33 -16.06
N ASN A 61 8.51 -0.66 -16.99
CA ASN A 61 8.00 -0.35 -18.33
C ASN A 61 7.67 -1.65 -19.09
N LYS A 62 6.64 -2.39 -18.68
CA LYS A 62 6.10 -3.52 -19.43
C LYS A 62 5.24 -2.97 -20.54
N LYS A 63 5.87 -2.79 -21.71
CA LYS A 63 5.23 -2.32 -22.94
C LYS A 63 4.16 -3.27 -23.52
N ASP A 64 3.99 -4.47 -22.96
CA ASP A 64 3.15 -5.51 -23.57
C ASP A 64 1.94 -5.96 -22.73
N TYR A 65 1.64 -5.32 -21.60
CA TYR A 65 0.44 -5.63 -20.82
C TYR A 65 -0.63 -4.54 -21.02
N SER A 66 -1.80 -4.93 -21.54
CA SER A 66 -2.91 -4.00 -21.63
C SER A 66 -3.42 -3.68 -20.22
N PRO A 67 -3.48 -2.40 -19.82
CA PRO A 67 -3.99 -1.99 -18.50
C PRO A 67 -5.47 -2.35 -18.31
N TYR A 68 -6.17 -2.70 -19.40
CA TYR A 68 -7.56 -3.13 -19.40
C TYR A 68 -7.75 -4.52 -18.76
N ASN A 69 -6.88 -5.48 -19.07
CA ASN A 69 -7.01 -6.84 -18.56
C ASN A 69 -6.78 -6.90 -17.04
N GLU A 70 -5.83 -6.13 -16.53
CA GLU A 70 -5.56 -6.03 -15.09
C GLU A 70 -6.77 -5.48 -14.32
N ARG A 71 -7.44 -4.44 -14.84
CA ARG A 71 -8.64 -3.84 -14.23
C ARG A 71 -9.80 -4.84 -14.14
N ILE A 72 -10.02 -5.63 -15.19
CA ILE A 72 -11.06 -6.66 -15.20
C ILE A 72 -10.74 -7.75 -14.19
N ILE A 73 -9.52 -8.26 -14.20
CA ILE A 73 -9.07 -9.30 -13.26
C ILE A 73 -9.27 -8.83 -11.82
N PHE A 74 -8.88 -7.59 -11.52
CA PHE A 74 -9.06 -6.98 -10.22
C PHE A 74 -10.54 -6.91 -9.80
N GLY A 75 -11.43 -6.49 -10.72
CA GLY A 75 -12.88 -6.47 -10.47
C GLY A 75 -13.45 -7.86 -10.17
N ILE A 76 -13.02 -8.89 -10.90
CA ILE A 76 -13.45 -10.28 -10.67
C ILE A 76 -13.02 -10.75 -9.28
N PHE A 77 -11.76 -10.52 -8.89
CA PHE A 77 -11.28 -10.86 -7.54
C PHE A 77 -12.05 -10.13 -6.44
N ALA A 78 -12.40 -8.87 -6.66
CA ALA A 78 -13.20 -8.10 -5.70
C ALA A 78 -14.61 -8.69 -5.51
N ILE A 79 -15.26 -9.12 -6.60
CA ILE A 79 -16.57 -9.80 -6.55
C ILE A 79 -16.48 -11.15 -5.82
N ILE A 80 -15.48 -11.98 -6.17
CA ILE A 80 -15.24 -13.26 -5.49
C ILE A 80 -15.03 -13.04 -3.99
N SER A 81 -14.21 -12.04 -3.63
CA SER A 81 -13.96 -11.67 -2.24
C SER A 81 -15.23 -11.24 -1.52
N PHE A 82 -16.07 -10.43 -2.15
CA PHE A 82 -17.35 -10.00 -1.58
C PHE A 82 -18.28 -11.18 -1.29
N VAL A 83 -18.48 -12.06 -2.28
CA VAL A 83 -19.32 -13.26 -2.15
C VAL A 83 -18.77 -14.19 -1.06
N SER A 84 -17.46 -14.41 -1.01
CA SER A 84 -16.83 -15.24 0.03
C SER A 84 -17.08 -14.69 1.43
N ASN A 85 -16.94 -13.37 1.61
CA ASN A 85 -17.19 -12.74 2.91
C ASN A 85 -18.67 -12.78 3.29
N LEU A 86 -19.59 -12.61 2.33
CA LEU A 86 -21.02 -12.73 2.55
C LEU A 86 -21.42 -14.14 3.03
N LEU A 87 -20.93 -15.18 2.35
CA LEU A 87 -21.19 -16.59 2.70
C LEU A 87 -20.62 -16.93 4.09
N SER A 88 -19.41 -16.45 4.38
CA SER A 88 -18.80 -16.63 5.70
C SER A 88 -19.63 -15.96 6.80
N LEU A 89 -20.10 -14.73 6.58
CA LEU A 89 -20.91 -14.00 7.54
C LEU A 89 -22.24 -14.71 7.80
N GLN A 90 -22.91 -15.18 6.75
CA GLN A 90 -24.14 -15.97 6.86
C GLN A 90 -23.91 -17.20 7.74
N THR A 91 -22.80 -17.91 7.53
CA THR A 91 -22.43 -19.10 8.31
C THR A 91 -22.21 -18.75 9.79
N PHE A 92 -21.46 -17.68 10.07
CA PHE A 92 -21.16 -17.28 11.44
C PHE A 92 -22.37 -16.73 12.21
N LEU A 93 -23.29 -16.05 11.51
CA LEU A 93 -24.52 -15.53 12.12
C LEU A 93 -25.55 -16.64 12.40
N PHE A 94 -25.67 -17.63 11.51
CA PHE A 94 -26.63 -18.72 11.66
C PHE A 94 -26.23 -19.72 12.75
N CYS A 95 -24.93 -19.98 12.92
CA CYS A 95 -24.42 -20.88 13.96
C CYS A 95 -24.40 -20.22 15.35
N LYS A 96 -25.47 -20.42 16.14
CA LYS A 96 -25.59 -19.92 17.52
C LYS A 96 -24.38 -20.23 18.41
N LYS A 97 -23.77 -21.41 18.27
CA LYS A 97 -22.59 -21.83 19.06
C LYS A 97 -21.36 -20.95 18.80
N ILE A 98 -21.12 -20.59 17.54
CA ILE A 98 -19.97 -19.77 17.14
C ILE A 98 -20.16 -18.34 17.65
N ARG A 99 -21.37 -17.78 17.48
CA ARG A 99 -21.70 -16.40 17.85
C ARG A 99 -21.47 -16.04 19.32
N ILE A 100 -21.52 -17.03 20.21
CA ILE A 100 -21.35 -16.82 21.66
C ILE A 100 -19.86 -16.68 22.03
N THR A 101 -18.96 -17.24 21.23
CA THR A 101 -17.51 -17.25 21.49
C THR A 101 -16.81 -15.96 21.06
N ASN A 102 -15.67 -15.63 21.68
CA ASN A 102 -14.79 -14.55 21.24
C ASN A 102 -14.33 -14.72 19.80
N LEU A 103 -13.93 -15.93 19.45
CA LEU A 103 -13.53 -16.31 18.10
C LEU A 103 -14.63 -15.96 17.08
N GLY A 104 -15.89 -16.23 17.42
CA GLY A 104 -17.03 -15.88 16.58
C GLY A 104 -17.17 -14.37 16.36
N ILE A 105 -16.89 -13.55 17.38
CA ILE A 105 -16.93 -12.09 17.26
C ILE A 105 -15.85 -11.59 16.30
N TYR A 106 -14.61 -12.09 16.45
CA TYR A 106 -13.52 -11.72 15.55
C TYR A 106 -13.79 -12.18 14.12
N LEU A 107 -14.36 -13.38 13.92
CA LEU A 107 -14.74 -13.88 12.59
C LEU A 107 -15.86 -13.04 11.95
N ILE A 108 -16.88 -12.66 12.70
CA ILE A 108 -17.96 -11.78 12.21
C ILE A 108 -17.39 -10.42 11.81
N LEU A 109 -16.54 -9.82 12.65
CA LEU A 109 -15.89 -8.55 12.34
C LEU A 109 -14.97 -8.65 11.13
N TYR A 110 -14.19 -9.73 11.01
CA TYR A 110 -13.34 -10.01 9.86
C TYR A 110 -14.17 -10.05 8.57
N SER A 111 -15.28 -10.79 8.56
CA SER A 111 -16.17 -10.87 7.39
C SER A 111 -16.81 -9.51 7.06
N LEU A 112 -17.26 -8.75 8.07
CA LEU A 112 -17.82 -7.41 7.87
C LEU A 112 -16.79 -6.44 7.26
N THR A 113 -15.58 -6.40 7.82
CA THR A 113 -14.50 -5.55 7.31
C THR A 113 -14.07 -5.98 5.90
N GLY A 114 -13.98 -7.29 5.63
CA GLY A 114 -13.71 -7.82 4.30
C GLY A 114 -14.76 -7.44 3.26
N MET A 115 -16.05 -7.43 3.63
CA MET A 115 -17.12 -6.93 2.75
C MET A 115 -16.96 -5.44 2.44
N ILE A 116 -16.62 -4.60 3.43
CA ILE A 116 -16.41 -3.16 3.20
C ILE A 116 -15.24 -2.94 2.23
N ILE A 117 -14.12 -3.64 2.45
CA ILE A 117 -12.93 -3.55 1.57
C ILE A 117 -13.27 -3.99 0.15
N SER A 118 -13.95 -5.12 -0.01
CA SER A 118 -14.34 -5.62 -1.34
C SER A 118 -15.34 -4.69 -2.04
N MET A 119 -16.27 -4.06 -1.32
CA MET A 119 -17.16 -3.04 -1.89
C MET A 119 -16.38 -1.82 -2.39
N ILE A 120 -15.39 -1.32 -1.64
CA ILE A 120 -14.51 -0.22 -2.10
C ILE A 120 -13.79 -0.62 -3.39
N HIS A 121 -13.25 -1.85 -3.46
CA HIS A 121 -12.58 -2.35 -4.66
C HIS A 121 -13.53 -2.50 -5.86
N ILE A 122 -14.76 -2.98 -5.66
CA ILE A 122 -15.77 -3.10 -6.73
C ILE A 122 -16.12 -1.72 -7.28
N ILE A 123 -16.39 -0.75 -6.40
CA ILE A 123 -16.69 0.63 -6.81
C ILE A 123 -15.51 1.21 -7.58
N PHE A 124 -14.29 1.03 -7.09
CA PHE A 124 -13.10 1.56 -7.75
C PHE A 124 -12.84 0.89 -9.11
N ALA A 125 -13.00 -0.44 -9.19
CA ALA A 125 -12.90 -1.18 -10.45
C ALA A 125 -13.94 -0.70 -11.47
N PHE A 126 -15.18 -0.47 -11.03
CA PHE A 126 -16.26 0.02 -11.87
C PHE A 126 -16.00 1.45 -12.37
N LEU A 127 -15.57 2.36 -11.48
CA LEU A 127 -15.20 3.72 -11.87
C LEU A 127 -14.03 3.74 -12.86
N ASN A 128 -13.03 2.87 -12.69
CA ASN A 128 -11.89 2.75 -13.60
C ASN A 128 -12.24 2.08 -14.95
N LEU A 129 -13.36 1.38 -15.04
CA LEU A 129 -13.89 0.84 -16.30
C LEU A 129 -14.71 1.87 -17.05
N LEU A 130 -15.49 2.70 -16.33
CA LEU A 130 -16.31 3.76 -16.93
C LEU A 130 -15.50 4.97 -17.39
N TYR A 131 -14.49 5.36 -16.62
CA TYR A 131 -13.67 6.53 -16.91
C TYR A 131 -12.25 6.12 -17.23
N ASN A 132 -11.75 6.58 -18.38
CA ASN A 132 -10.32 6.56 -18.61
C ASN A 132 -9.67 7.52 -17.60
N PHE A 133 -8.69 7.01 -16.86
CA PHE A 133 -8.02 7.73 -15.76
C PHE A 133 -7.40 9.08 -16.19
N GLU A 134 -7.22 9.28 -17.50
CA GLU A 134 -6.71 10.51 -18.12
C GLU A 134 -7.77 11.62 -18.25
N GLU A 135 -9.07 11.29 -18.24
CA GLU A 135 -10.17 12.25 -18.37
C GLU A 135 -10.68 12.78 -17.02
N VAL A 136 -10.22 12.20 -15.90
CA VAL A 136 -10.65 12.58 -14.55
C VAL A 136 -9.89 13.83 -14.08
N SER A 137 -10.64 14.82 -13.57
CA SER A 137 -10.06 16.06 -13.03
C SER A 137 -9.02 15.79 -11.94
N GLU A 138 -7.99 16.64 -11.89
CA GLU A 138 -6.87 16.52 -10.94
C GLU A 138 -7.33 16.49 -9.46
N SER A 139 -8.36 17.28 -9.13
CA SER A 139 -8.97 17.30 -7.79
C SER A 139 -9.62 15.97 -7.42
N ASN A 140 -10.35 15.33 -8.33
CA ASN A 140 -10.99 14.05 -8.10
C ASN A 140 -9.97 12.93 -7.91
N ARG A 141 -8.85 12.98 -8.66
CA ARG A 141 -7.75 12.02 -8.50
C ARG A 141 -7.08 12.12 -7.13
N LEU A 142 -6.88 13.34 -6.62
CA LEU A 142 -6.32 13.57 -5.28
C LEU A 142 -7.24 13.04 -4.17
N ILE A 143 -8.54 13.27 -4.31
CA ILE A 143 -9.55 12.78 -3.36
C ILE A 143 -9.57 11.24 -3.36
N GLN A 144 -9.51 10.61 -4.55
CA GLN A 144 -9.45 9.16 -4.69
C GLN A 144 -8.17 8.58 -4.05
N CYS A 145 -6.99 9.15 -4.32
CA CYS A 145 -5.74 8.73 -3.68
C CYS A 145 -5.82 8.84 -2.16
N ALA A 146 -6.29 9.99 -1.63
CA ALA A 146 -6.39 10.21 -0.20
C ALA A 146 -7.37 9.24 0.47
N PHE A 147 -8.50 8.98 -0.18
CA PHE A 147 -9.51 8.04 0.30
C PHE A 147 -8.98 6.60 0.33
N LEU A 148 -8.37 6.12 -0.75
CA LEU A 148 -7.78 4.79 -0.82
C LEU A 148 -6.66 4.66 0.22
N TYR A 149 -5.75 5.62 0.29
CA TYR A 149 -4.64 5.57 1.23
C TYR A 149 -5.09 5.58 2.70
N LEU A 150 -6.07 6.42 3.06
CA LEU A 150 -6.46 6.61 4.46
C LEU A 150 -7.45 5.54 4.92
N LEU A 151 -8.50 5.27 4.13
CA LEU A 151 -9.55 4.34 4.53
C LEU A 151 -9.17 2.89 4.24
N GLN A 152 -8.72 2.59 3.02
CA GLN A 152 -8.47 1.20 2.60
C GLN A 152 -7.28 0.58 3.36
N ASN A 153 -6.15 1.29 3.48
CA ASN A 153 -4.99 0.76 4.20
C ASN A 153 -5.31 0.53 5.68
N SER A 154 -6.08 1.42 6.30
CA SER A 154 -6.51 1.26 7.69
C SER A 154 -7.39 0.03 7.86
N LEU A 155 -8.36 -0.19 6.98
CA LEU A 155 -9.22 -1.38 7.04
C LEU A 155 -8.43 -2.67 6.79
N ILE A 156 -7.48 -2.68 5.85
CA ILE A 156 -6.62 -3.83 5.59
C ILE A 156 -5.75 -4.14 6.82
N PHE A 157 -5.17 -3.12 7.44
CA PHE A 157 -4.37 -3.31 8.65
C PHE A 157 -5.21 -3.86 9.79
N CYS A 158 -6.42 -3.33 10.00
CA CYS A 158 -7.39 -3.89 10.95
C CYS A 158 -7.67 -5.38 10.68
N LEU A 159 -7.81 -5.76 9.41
CA LEU A 159 -8.08 -7.13 8.99
C LEU A 159 -6.90 -8.09 9.30
N GLN A 160 -5.66 -7.64 9.13
CA GLN A 160 -4.46 -8.39 9.53
C GLN A 160 -4.42 -8.64 11.05
N TRP A 161 -4.74 -7.63 11.86
CA TRP A 161 -4.79 -7.78 13.31
C TRP A 161 -5.94 -8.68 13.77
N LEU A 162 -7.10 -8.61 13.13
CA LEU A 162 -8.20 -9.56 13.39
C LEU A 162 -7.78 -11.00 13.06
N TRP A 163 -7.04 -11.21 11.97
CA TRP A 163 -6.51 -12.52 11.63
C TRP A 163 -5.53 -13.05 12.68
N LEU A 164 -4.66 -12.19 13.22
CA LEU A 164 -3.79 -12.52 14.34
C LEU A 164 -4.59 -12.92 15.59
N TYR A 165 -5.62 -12.14 15.96
CA TYR A 165 -6.47 -12.48 17.12
C TYR A 165 -7.20 -13.82 16.94
N ILE A 166 -7.68 -14.11 15.73
CA ILE A 166 -8.29 -15.40 15.40
C ILE A 166 -7.28 -16.54 15.59
N ALA A 167 -6.04 -16.37 15.11
CA ALA A 167 -5.00 -17.38 15.25
C ALA A 167 -4.61 -17.61 16.71
N VAL A 168 -4.43 -16.52 17.47
CA VAL A 168 -4.09 -16.55 18.90
C VAL A 168 -5.19 -17.25 19.71
N GLU A 169 -6.46 -16.88 19.52
CA GLU A 169 -7.58 -17.52 20.22
C GLU A 169 -7.69 -19.02 19.88
N ARG A 170 -7.48 -19.40 18.61
CA ARG A 170 -7.46 -20.83 18.23
C ARG A 170 -6.32 -21.58 18.90
N GLY A 171 -5.12 -21.01 18.92
CA GLY A 171 -3.97 -21.59 19.62
C GLY A 171 -4.22 -21.75 21.12
N PHE A 172 -4.84 -20.74 21.76
CA PHE A 172 -5.20 -20.83 23.17
C PHE A 172 -6.24 -21.91 23.46
N ILE A 173 -7.28 -22.05 22.62
CA ILE A 173 -8.30 -23.08 22.79
C ILE A 173 -7.68 -24.48 22.69
N GLU A 174 -6.80 -24.70 21.71
CA GLU A 174 -6.15 -26.00 21.49
C GLU A 174 -5.14 -26.34 22.58
N TYR A 175 -4.33 -25.37 23.02
CA TYR A 175 -3.29 -25.61 24.01
C TYR A 175 -3.79 -25.66 25.45
N SER A 176 -4.78 -24.82 25.79
CA SER A 176 -5.12 -24.56 27.20
C SER A 176 -6.28 -25.43 27.69
N TYR A 177 -7.03 -26.10 26.80
CA TYR A 177 -8.30 -26.79 27.11
C TYR A 177 -9.34 -25.93 27.90
N VAL A 178 -9.08 -24.63 28.10
CA VAL A 178 -9.96 -23.70 28.80
C VAL A 178 -10.96 -23.14 27.81
N SER A 179 -12.24 -23.42 28.05
CA SER A 179 -13.31 -22.85 27.25
C SER A 179 -13.52 -21.37 27.60
N LEU A 180 -13.02 -20.46 26.76
CA LEU A 180 -13.12 -19.00 26.93
C LEU A 180 -14.54 -18.45 26.61
N TYR A 181 -15.59 -19.08 27.14
CA TYR A 181 -16.98 -18.69 26.87
C TYR A 181 -17.36 -17.33 27.50
N ASP A 182 -16.66 -16.87 28.53
CA ASP A 182 -17.11 -15.74 29.36
C ASP A 182 -16.54 -14.36 29.03
N SER A 183 -15.75 -14.23 27.95
CA SER A 183 -14.99 -12.99 27.69
C SER A 183 -15.45 -12.19 26.46
N ARG A 184 -16.72 -12.34 26.06
CA ARG A 184 -17.34 -11.56 24.96
C ARG A 184 -17.14 -10.04 25.09
N ARG A 185 -17.19 -9.52 26.32
CA ARG A 185 -16.93 -8.09 26.57
C ARG A 185 -15.48 -7.72 26.23
N ARG A 186 -14.51 -8.59 26.52
CA ARG A 186 -13.09 -8.36 26.24
C ARG A 186 -12.82 -8.35 24.73
N SER A 187 -13.39 -9.30 23.98
CA SER A 187 -13.22 -9.36 22.52
C SER A 187 -13.86 -8.16 21.82
N LEU A 188 -15.02 -7.70 22.30
CA LEU A 188 -15.64 -6.45 21.82
C LEU A 188 -14.78 -5.21 22.11
N ILE A 189 -14.31 -5.04 23.36
CA ILE A 189 -13.44 -3.89 23.72
C ILE A 189 -12.15 -3.91 22.90
N SER A 190 -11.50 -5.09 22.80
CA SER A 190 -10.28 -5.26 22.00
C SER A 190 -10.51 -4.92 20.53
N SER A 191 -11.68 -5.27 19.98
CA SER A 191 -12.04 -4.94 18.61
C SER A 191 -12.29 -3.45 18.43
N ILE A 192 -12.99 -2.79 19.36
CA ILE A 192 -13.23 -1.35 19.31
C ILE A 192 -11.89 -0.59 19.35
N LEU A 193 -10.98 -0.97 20.25
CA LEU A 193 -9.65 -0.38 20.33
C LEU A 193 -8.86 -0.56 19.03
N LEU A 194 -8.95 -1.72 18.40
CA LEU A 194 -8.33 -1.99 17.11
C LEU A 194 -8.89 -1.05 16.03
N PHE A 195 -10.21 -0.90 15.94
CA PHE A 195 -10.83 -0.02 14.94
C PHE A 195 -10.68 1.48 15.21
N THR A 196 -10.29 1.90 16.42
CA THR A 196 -10.07 3.33 16.73
C THR A 196 -8.59 3.71 16.69
N LEU A 197 -7.71 2.91 17.31
CA LEU A 197 -6.28 3.24 17.43
C LEU A 197 -5.53 3.01 16.12
N LEU A 198 -5.86 1.96 15.36
CA LEU A 198 -5.12 1.64 14.14
C LEU A 198 -5.32 2.67 13.03
N PRO A 199 -6.54 3.14 12.71
CA PRO A 199 -6.70 4.22 11.75
C PRO A 199 -5.99 5.50 12.19
N LEU A 200 -5.98 5.80 13.51
CA LEU A 200 -5.25 6.95 14.05
C LEU A 200 -3.74 6.85 13.76
N SER A 201 -3.16 5.66 13.90
CA SER A 201 -1.74 5.44 13.60
C SER A 201 -1.40 5.65 12.12
N ASN A 202 -2.32 5.34 11.20
CA ASN A 202 -2.13 5.57 9.76
C ASN A 202 -2.32 7.03 9.34
N ILE A 203 -3.02 7.84 10.14
CA ILE A 203 -3.14 9.28 9.90
C ILE A 203 -1.82 9.99 10.25
N LEU A 204 -1.05 9.49 11.22
CA LEU A 204 0.20 10.13 11.66
C LEU A 204 1.19 10.38 10.50
N PRO A 205 1.55 9.38 9.68
CA PRO A 205 2.45 9.59 8.54
C PRO A 205 1.97 10.64 7.54
N ILE A 206 0.64 10.80 7.40
CA ILE A 206 0.05 11.80 6.49
C ILE A 206 0.26 13.22 7.03
N LEU A 207 0.15 13.41 8.35
CA LEU A 207 0.45 14.70 8.99
C LEU A 207 1.92 15.11 8.81
N PHE A 208 2.82 14.12 8.68
CA PHE A 208 4.25 14.32 8.44
C PHE A 208 4.67 14.14 6.97
N GLY A 209 3.70 14.02 6.06
CA GLY A 209 3.92 13.91 4.61
C GLY A 209 3.77 15.25 3.90
N ARG A 210 4.75 15.62 3.08
CA ARG A 210 4.66 16.66 2.05
C ARG A 210 3.95 16.10 0.81
N LYS A 211 2.94 16.81 0.32
CA LYS A 211 2.33 16.54 -0.99
C LYS A 211 3.31 16.99 -2.07
N ASP A 212 3.83 16.05 -2.84
CA ASP A 212 4.69 16.37 -3.98
C ASP A 212 3.86 16.52 -5.24
N TYR A 213 3.65 17.77 -5.65
CA TYR A 213 2.98 18.16 -6.89
C TYR A 213 3.93 18.06 -8.10
N SER A 214 4.71 16.98 -8.21
CA SER A 214 5.59 16.79 -9.38
C SER A 214 4.76 16.23 -10.54
N TYR A 215 4.72 17.01 -11.64
CA TYR A 215 3.97 16.86 -12.89
C TYR A 215 4.28 15.60 -13.73
N THR A 216 4.32 14.41 -13.12
CA THR A 216 4.34 13.15 -13.88
C THR A 216 3.12 12.32 -13.55
N SER A 217 2.35 12.03 -14.60
CA SER A 217 0.96 11.58 -14.67
C SER A 217 0.59 10.32 -13.88
N TYR A 218 1.55 9.65 -13.24
CA TYR A 218 1.39 8.34 -12.60
C TYR A 218 1.71 8.30 -11.11
N ASN A 219 2.22 9.39 -10.50
CA ASN A 219 2.73 9.39 -9.12
C ASN A 219 1.90 10.23 -8.12
N PHE A 220 0.62 10.46 -8.39
CA PHE A 220 -0.23 11.34 -7.56
C PHE A 220 -0.52 10.84 -6.13
N CYS A 221 -0.17 9.59 -5.80
CA CYS A 221 -0.37 9.05 -4.45
C CYS A 221 0.93 8.90 -3.63
N LEU A 222 2.09 9.38 -4.09
CA LEU A 222 3.32 9.37 -3.30
C LEU A 222 3.37 10.60 -2.37
N LEU A 223 3.38 10.35 -1.06
CA LEU A 223 3.68 11.37 -0.05
C LEU A 223 5.20 11.37 0.17
N ASN A 224 5.88 12.46 -0.19
CA ASN A 224 7.24 12.68 0.28
C ASN A 224 7.19 13.08 1.76
N PHE A 225 8.23 12.85 2.55
CA PHE A 225 8.22 13.31 3.94
C PHE A 225 8.38 14.84 4.02
N THR A 226 7.75 15.47 5.00
CA THR A 226 8.15 16.82 5.43
C THR A 226 9.56 16.76 6.02
N SER A 227 10.24 17.91 6.11
CA SER A 227 11.54 18.01 6.78
C SER A 227 11.50 17.37 8.19
N THR A 228 10.41 17.59 8.93
CA THR A 228 10.19 16.99 10.25
C THR A 228 9.95 15.48 10.19
N GLY A 229 9.17 14.98 9.23
CA GLY A 229 8.95 13.54 9.01
C GLY A 229 10.25 12.81 8.68
N TYR A 230 11.14 13.43 7.90
CA TYR A 230 12.45 12.89 7.58
C TYR A 230 13.36 12.79 8.81
N THR A 231 13.34 13.80 9.69
CA THR A 231 14.09 13.76 10.96
C THR A 231 13.61 12.63 11.87
N PHE A 232 12.29 12.43 12.00
CA PHE A 232 11.75 11.32 12.79
C PHE A 232 12.09 9.95 12.19
N TYR A 233 11.99 9.82 10.87
CA TYR A 233 12.40 8.62 10.16
C TYR A 233 13.87 8.27 10.43
N LEU A 234 14.77 9.27 10.35
CA LEU A 234 16.19 9.07 10.65
C LEU A 234 16.40 8.66 12.11
N ILE A 235 15.70 9.29 13.07
CA ILE A 235 15.81 8.93 14.48
C ILE A 235 15.40 7.46 14.71
N ILE A 236 14.28 7.02 14.12
CA ILE A 236 13.83 5.62 14.25
C ILE A 236 14.83 4.67 13.59
N TYR A 237 15.31 4.99 12.39
CA TYR A 237 16.28 4.16 11.65
C TYR A 237 17.60 3.97 12.41
N TYR A 238 18.06 4.98 13.14
CA TYR A 238 19.27 4.88 13.96
C TYR A 238 19.06 4.13 15.28
N ILE A 239 17.81 3.96 15.71
CA ILE A 239 17.45 3.24 16.94
C ILE A 239 17.15 1.75 16.66
N SER A 240 16.67 1.42 15.46
CA SER A 240 16.40 0.05 14.99
C SER A 240 17.65 -0.66 14.45
#